data_AF-A0AAW2S1M4-F1
#
_entry.id   AF-A0AAW2S1M4-F1
#
_cell.length_a   1.000
_cell.length_b   1.000
_cell.length_c   1.000
_cell.angle_alpha   90.00
_cell.angle_beta   90.00
_cell.angle_gamma   90.00
#
_symmetry.space_group_name_H-M   'P 1'
#
loop_
_entity.id
_entity.type
_entity.pdbx_description
1 polymer ?
#
loop_
_entity_poly.entity_id
_entity_poly.type
_entity_poly.pdbx_seq_one_letter_code
_entity_poly.pdbx_strand_id
1 'polypeptide(L)'
;MRSSWYNKLVLIVGPRPRVHWLLVCLVSALVLIALLGSSSSNAFDSVTASARPDIYSNYRRLKEQAVSDYLELKNLGANRLKDFDLCGREKENYVPCYNVSANLLAGFKDGEEFDRHCEVSRDQQYCLVRPPKDYKIPLTWPSGRDVIWSGNVKLSKDQFLSSGSMTKRLMLLEENQISFHSDDEMIDGVKDYSHQIAEMIGLGSDSEFREAGVRNVLDIGCGFGSFGAHLLSLKLMAICMAAYESTGSQVQLALERGLPAIIGNFISRQLPVPSLSYDMVHCTQCGIFWDDKGTSIGWSRTLFFPLCLS
;
A
#
# COMPACT_ATOMS: atom_id res chain seq x y z
N MET A 1 -2.30 -87.16 4.27
CA MET A 1 -1.06 -86.47 3.86
C MET A 1 -0.25 -86.12 5.11
N ARG A 2 1.02 -86.56 5.17
CA ARG A 2 2.17 -86.15 6.04
C ARG A 2 2.03 -86.36 7.57
N SER A 3 2.60 -87.43 8.14
CA SER A 3 3.98 -87.63 8.68
C SER A 3 4.31 -86.69 9.86
N SER A 4 4.29 -87.09 11.14
CA SER A 4 5.07 -88.08 11.92
C SER A 4 6.45 -87.60 12.42
N TRP A 5 6.52 -87.46 13.75
CA TRP A 5 7.56 -87.94 14.67
C TRP A 5 8.83 -87.11 15.02
N TYR A 6 8.87 -86.80 16.32
CA TYR A 6 9.94 -87.04 17.32
C TYR A 6 11.10 -86.05 17.59
N ASN A 7 11.27 -85.87 18.90
CA ASN A 7 12.33 -85.23 19.67
C ASN A 7 13.76 -85.72 19.36
N LYS A 8 14.77 -84.83 19.50
CA LYS A 8 15.82 -84.90 20.54
C LYS A 8 16.88 -83.79 20.44
N LEU A 9 17.37 -83.44 21.63
CA LEU A 9 18.55 -82.68 22.07
C LEU A 9 19.79 -82.60 21.14
N VAL A 10 20.57 -81.51 21.25
CA VAL A 10 21.96 -81.44 21.83
C VAL A 10 22.67 -80.12 21.45
N LEU A 11 23.42 -79.58 22.42
CA LEU A 11 24.35 -78.44 22.37
C LEU A 11 25.53 -78.62 21.39
N ILE A 12 25.96 -77.55 20.71
CA ILE A 12 27.31 -77.41 20.12
C ILE A 12 27.86 -75.97 20.34
N VAL A 13 29.19 -75.89 20.49
CA VAL A 13 30.05 -74.88 21.12
C VAL A 13 30.66 -73.85 20.12
N GLY A 14 30.70 -72.55 20.50
CA GLY A 14 31.68 -71.48 20.13
C GLY A 14 31.73 -70.93 18.68
N PRO A 15 32.47 -69.83 18.34
CA PRO A 15 33.31 -68.94 19.17
C PRO A 15 33.05 -67.41 19.01
N ARG A 16 33.72 -66.63 19.88
CA ARG A 16 33.89 -65.16 20.02
C ARG A 16 33.56 -64.25 18.81
N PRO A 17 32.90 -63.09 19.00
CA PRO A 17 32.81 -62.07 17.96
C PRO A 17 34.18 -61.43 17.71
N ARG A 18 34.59 -61.39 16.43
CA ARG A 18 35.82 -60.70 16.01
C ARG A 18 35.68 -59.22 16.31
N VAL A 19 36.62 -58.66 17.07
CA VAL A 19 36.77 -57.23 17.46
C VAL A 19 36.54 -56.27 16.27
N HIS A 20 36.80 -56.73 15.05
CA HIS A 20 36.52 -56.02 13.80
C HIS A 20 35.04 -55.64 13.59
N TRP A 21 34.07 -56.45 14.02
CA TRP A 21 32.64 -56.11 13.90
C TRP A 21 32.23 -55.02 14.89
N LEU A 22 32.77 -55.06 16.12
CA LEU A 22 32.54 -54.01 17.12
C LEU A 22 33.18 -52.68 16.70
N LEU A 23 34.38 -52.71 16.11
CA LEU A 23 35.04 -51.54 15.54
C LEU A 23 34.26 -50.94 14.37
N VAL A 24 33.73 -51.76 13.46
CA VAL A 24 32.91 -51.28 12.35
C VAL A 24 31.60 -50.65 12.84
N CYS A 25 30.95 -51.22 13.86
CA CYS A 25 29.78 -50.62 14.49
C CYS A 25 30.10 -49.28 15.18
N LEU A 26 31.24 -49.19 15.89
CA LEU A 26 31.68 -47.95 16.53
C LEU A 26 32.01 -46.84 15.51
N VAL A 27 32.68 -47.17 14.42
CA VAL A 27 32.99 -46.21 13.35
C VAL A 27 31.71 -45.75 12.65
N SER A 28 30.77 -46.66 12.38
CA SER A 28 29.46 -46.30 11.82
C SER A 28 28.66 -45.38 12.75
N ALA A 29 28.69 -45.63 14.06
CA ALA A 29 28.02 -44.78 15.05
C ALA A 29 28.66 -43.38 15.15
N LEU A 30 30.00 -43.29 15.11
CA LEU A 30 30.71 -42.01 15.14
C LEU A 30 30.47 -41.18 13.87
N VAL A 31 30.38 -41.82 12.70
CA VAL A 31 30.01 -41.16 11.44
C VAL A 31 28.56 -40.67 11.49
N LEU A 32 27.64 -41.44 12.06
CA LEU A 32 26.26 -41.01 12.29
C LEU A 32 26.16 -39.82 13.25
N ILE A 33 26.95 -39.80 14.33
CA ILE A 33 27.00 -38.68 15.28
C ILE A 33 27.61 -37.43 14.62
N ALA A 34 28.61 -37.57 13.74
CA ALA A 34 29.17 -36.44 13.00
C ALA A 34 28.20 -35.89 11.92
N LEU A 35 27.47 -36.78 11.25
CA LEU A 35 26.46 -36.40 10.25
C LEU A 35 25.19 -35.80 10.88
N LEU A 36 24.79 -36.26 12.07
CA LEU A 36 23.63 -35.74 12.81
C LEU A 36 24.00 -34.58 13.76
N GLY A 37 25.28 -34.42 14.12
CA GLY A 37 25.77 -33.42 15.06
C GLY A 37 26.07 -32.05 14.47
N SER A 38 25.95 -31.87 13.15
CA SER A 38 26.20 -30.60 12.47
C SER A 38 24.90 -29.87 12.16
N SER A 39 24.11 -29.50 13.18
CA SER A 39 23.10 -28.44 13.12
C SER A 39 22.52 -28.13 14.50
N SER A 40 23.26 -27.41 15.34
CA SER A 40 22.67 -26.50 16.35
C SER A 40 23.74 -25.61 16.97
N SER A 41 24.14 -24.58 16.22
CA SER A 41 24.70 -23.38 16.85
C SER A 41 24.04 -22.16 16.22
N ASN A 42 22.80 -21.92 16.63
CA ASN A 42 22.27 -20.57 16.68
C ASN A 42 21.71 -20.40 18.09
N ALA A 43 22.36 -19.54 18.86
CA ALA A 43 21.85 -19.02 20.10
C ALA A 43 20.50 -18.36 19.81
N PHE A 44 19.41 -19.04 20.16
CA PHE A 44 18.09 -18.43 20.26
C PHE A 44 18.02 -17.70 21.60
N ASP A 45 18.48 -16.45 21.62
CA ASP A 45 18.00 -15.48 22.61
C ASP A 45 16.54 -15.17 22.25
N SER A 46 15.63 -15.99 22.79
CA SER A 46 14.20 -15.73 22.76
C SER A 46 13.85 -14.62 23.74
N VAL A 47 14.19 -13.37 23.39
CA VAL A 47 13.48 -12.23 23.99
C VAL A 47 12.08 -12.25 23.41
N THR A 48 11.17 -12.89 24.15
CA THR A 48 9.73 -12.82 23.90
C THR A 48 9.27 -11.40 24.20
N ALA A 49 9.51 -10.47 23.28
CA ALA A 49 8.83 -9.19 23.28
C ALA A 49 7.41 -9.46 22.79
N SER A 50 6.53 -9.82 23.74
CA SER A 50 5.09 -9.78 23.57
C SER A 50 4.73 -8.41 22.97
N ALA A 51 4.41 -8.39 21.67
CA ALA A 51 3.80 -7.24 21.04
C ALA A 51 2.41 -7.07 21.65
N ARG A 52 2.33 -6.35 22.76
CA ARG A 52 1.06 -5.87 23.30
C ARG A 52 0.59 -4.74 22.39
N PRO A 53 -0.66 -4.77 21.91
CA PRO A 53 -1.24 -3.62 21.26
C PRO A 53 -1.43 -2.53 22.34
N ASP A 54 -0.62 -1.47 22.27
CA ASP A 54 -0.69 -0.34 23.21
C ASP A 54 -1.92 0.53 22.91
N ILE A 55 -3.09 0.05 23.35
CA ILE A 55 -4.29 0.88 23.48
C ILE A 55 -4.15 1.66 24.78
N TYR A 56 -3.58 2.87 24.71
CA TYR A 56 -3.44 3.76 25.87
C TYR A 56 -4.77 4.46 26.19
N SER A 57 -5.46 4.01 27.25
CA SER A 57 -6.67 4.65 27.77
C SER A 57 -6.42 5.70 28.87
N ASN A 58 -5.17 5.93 29.26
CA ASN A 58 -4.86 6.71 30.47
C ASN A 58 -3.83 7.82 30.19
N TYR A 59 -4.28 9.08 30.24
CA TYR A 59 -3.50 10.29 29.96
C TYR A 59 -2.17 10.37 30.73
N ARG A 60 -2.13 9.79 31.92
CA ARG A 60 -0.93 9.74 32.77
C ARG A 60 0.22 8.97 32.12
N ARG A 61 -0.07 7.83 31.49
CA ARG A 61 0.95 7.01 30.83
C ARG A 61 1.43 7.64 29.53
N LEU A 62 0.54 8.29 28.77
CA LEU A 62 0.94 9.08 27.59
C LEU A 62 1.89 10.21 27.97
N LYS A 63 1.65 10.87 29.11
CA LYS A 63 2.54 11.91 29.63
C LYS A 63 3.88 11.35 30.08
N GLU A 64 3.91 10.20 30.75
CA GLU A 64 5.14 9.52 31.17
C GLU A 64 5.96 9.05 29.95
N GLN A 65 5.31 8.50 28.93
CA GLN A 65 5.94 8.13 27.66
C GLN A 65 6.51 9.36 26.96
N ALA A 66 5.73 10.44 26.80
CA ALA A 66 6.20 11.67 26.17
C ALA A 66 7.38 12.32 26.91
N VAL A 67 7.43 12.21 28.24
CA VAL A 67 8.58 12.68 29.03
C VAL A 67 9.80 11.78 28.83
N SER A 68 9.60 10.46 28.73
CA SER A 68 10.67 9.50 28.39
C SER A 68 11.23 9.77 27.00
N ASP A 69 10.36 9.91 26.00
CA ASP A 69 10.72 10.22 24.61
C ASP A 69 11.42 11.58 24.53
N TYR A 70 10.97 12.58 25.30
CA TYR A 70 11.63 13.89 25.39
C TYR A 70 13.02 13.80 26.03
N LEU A 71 13.21 12.98 27.06
CA LEU A 71 14.51 12.72 27.67
C LEU A 71 15.44 11.96 26.72
N GLU A 72 14.91 11.03 25.95
CA GLU A 72 15.65 10.31 24.91
C GLU A 72 16.09 11.27 23.78
N LEU A 73 15.18 12.15 23.31
CA LEU A 73 15.48 13.23 22.37
C LEU A 73 16.52 14.23 22.92
N LYS A 74 16.44 14.57 24.20
CA LYS A 74 17.41 15.46 24.87
C LYS A 74 18.78 14.81 24.97
N ASN A 75 18.84 13.50 25.20
CA ASN A 75 20.09 12.74 25.21
C ASN A 75 20.68 12.55 23.79
N LEU A 76 19.82 12.45 22.76
CA LEU A 76 20.23 12.52 21.35
C LEU A 76 20.81 13.90 20.98
N GLY A 77 20.33 14.98 21.60
CA GLY A 77 20.90 16.32 21.44
C GLY A 77 22.32 16.49 22.00
N ALA A 78 22.76 15.60 22.90
CA ALA A 78 24.11 15.62 23.48
C ALA A 78 25.09 14.67 22.77
N ASN A 79 24.61 13.68 22.01
CA ASN A 79 25.43 12.73 21.27
C ASN A 79 25.10 12.82 19.77
N ARG A 80 25.94 13.55 19.02
CA ARG A 80 26.02 13.66 17.55
C ARG A 80 24.64 13.62 16.84
N LEU A 81 24.23 14.73 16.25
CA LEU A 81 23.32 14.69 15.09
C LEU A 81 23.80 13.56 14.18
N LYS A 82 23.03 12.47 14.16
CA LYS A 82 23.36 11.30 13.35
C LYS A 82 22.95 11.72 11.95
N ASP A 83 23.89 12.32 11.22
CA ASP A 83 23.65 12.71 9.85
C ASP A 83 23.19 11.47 9.10
N PHE A 84 21.95 11.53 8.60
CA PHE A 84 21.39 10.46 7.81
C PHE A 84 22.03 10.51 6.43
N ASP A 85 22.57 9.37 6.00
CA ASP A 85 23.05 9.23 4.64
C ASP A 85 21.91 9.45 3.65
N LEU A 86 22.26 9.88 2.43
CA LEU A 86 21.28 10.04 1.37
C LEU A 86 20.91 8.66 0.81
N CYS A 87 19.62 8.41 0.62
CA CYS A 87 19.16 7.17 0.01
C CYS A 87 19.67 7.05 -1.43
N GLY A 88 19.80 5.81 -1.91
CA GLY A 88 20.07 5.53 -3.32
C GLY A 88 18.90 5.97 -4.21
N ARG A 89 19.15 6.03 -5.53
CA ARG A 89 18.16 6.50 -6.52
C ARG A 89 16.93 5.61 -6.61
N GLU A 90 17.05 4.35 -6.21
CA GLU A 90 15.95 3.39 -6.12
C GLU A 90 14.88 3.79 -5.10
N LYS A 91 15.20 4.71 -4.17
CA LYS A 91 14.28 5.20 -3.14
C LYS A 91 13.57 6.51 -3.51
N GLU A 92 13.76 7.03 -4.72
CA GLU A 92 13.17 8.32 -5.14
C GLU A 92 11.63 8.33 -5.08
N ASN A 93 10.98 7.20 -5.36
CA ASN A 93 9.52 7.02 -5.24
C ASN A 93 9.12 6.21 -4.00
N TYR A 94 9.98 6.15 -2.98
CA TYR A 94 9.73 5.32 -1.81
C TYR A 94 8.56 5.87 -0.99
N VAL A 95 7.52 5.04 -0.82
CA VAL A 95 6.42 5.31 0.11
C VAL A 95 6.52 4.30 1.27
N PRO A 96 6.62 4.75 2.53
CA PRO A 96 6.72 3.86 3.68
C PRO A 96 5.59 2.83 3.73
N CYS A 97 5.93 1.57 3.98
CA CYS A 97 5.02 0.43 4.07
C CYS A 97 4.24 0.06 2.80
N TYR A 98 4.53 0.68 1.65
CA TYR A 98 4.01 0.26 0.35
C TYR A 98 5.13 -0.41 -0.45
N ASN A 99 5.08 -1.73 -0.54
CA ASN A 99 6.04 -2.51 -1.32
C ASN A 99 5.35 -3.74 -1.92
N VAL A 100 4.82 -3.57 -3.13
CA VAL A 100 4.07 -4.62 -3.83
C VAL A 100 4.87 -5.91 -3.94
N SER A 101 6.16 -5.83 -4.30
CA SER A 101 7.02 -7.01 -4.42
C SER A 101 7.20 -7.75 -3.09
N ALA A 102 7.43 -7.02 -2.00
CA ALA A 102 7.54 -7.64 -0.68
C ALA A 102 6.20 -8.19 -0.19
N ASN A 103 5.09 -7.51 -0.50
CA ASN A 103 3.76 -7.96 -0.14
C ASN A 103 3.39 -9.27 -0.85
N LEU A 104 3.66 -9.36 -2.15
CA LEU A 104 3.49 -10.59 -2.94
C LEU A 104 4.33 -11.75 -2.36
N LEU A 105 5.58 -11.48 -1.94
CA LEU A 105 6.45 -12.48 -1.30
C LEU A 105 5.95 -12.91 0.08
N ALA A 106 5.30 -12.01 0.82
CA ALA A 106 4.65 -12.31 2.10
C ALA A 106 3.32 -13.08 1.94
N GLY A 107 2.85 -13.27 0.70
CA GLY A 107 1.66 -14.07 0.38
C GLY A 107 0.38 -13.26 0.23
N PHE A 108 0.44 -11.92 0.26
CA PHE A 108 -0.69 -11.05 -0.04
C PHE A 108 -1.08 -11.16 -1.51
N LYS A 109 -2.37 -11.29 -1.78
CA LYS A 109 -2.97 -11.52 -3.10
C LYS A 109 -4.32 -10.81 -3.20
N ASP A 110 -4.92 -10.88 -4.38
CA ASP A 110 -6.27 -10.38 -4.64
C ASP A 110 -6.43 -8.91 -4.25
N GLY A 111 -5.39 -8.09 -4.51
CA GLY A 111 -5.39 -6.65 -4.22
C GLY A 111 -4.76 -6.28 -2.88
N GLU A 112 -4.58 -7.22 -1.95
CA GLU A 112 -3.86 -6.98 -0.69
C GLU A 112 -2.42 -6.52 -0.93
N GLU A 113 -1.80 -6.91 -2.04
CA GLU A 113 -0.45 -6.50 -2.37
C GLU A 113 -0.27 -4.99 -2.56
N PHE A 114 -1.35 -4.25 -2.85
CA PHE A 114 -1.35 -2.79 -2.98
C PHE A 114 -1.64 -2.05 -1.67
N ASP A 115 -1.96 -2.78 -0.60
CA ASP A 115 -2.29 -2.21 0.69
C ASP A 115 -1.02 -1.89 1.51
N ARG A 116 -1.23 -1.12 2.58
CA ARG A 116 -0.16 -0.71 3.47
C ARG A 116 0.20 -1.85 4.44
N HIS A 117 1.38 -2.43 4.27
CA HIS A 117 1.90 -3.51 5.11
C HIS A 117 3.23 -3.12 5.76
N CYS A 118 3.15 -2.56 6.96
CA CYS A 118 4.35 -2.16 7.71
C CYS A 118 5.04 -3.36 8.37
N GLU A 119 4.31 -4.46 8.60
CA GLU A 119 4.82 -5.69 9.19
C GLU A 119 5.87 -6.39 8.34
N VAL A 120 5.81 -6.22 7.01
CA VAL A 120 6.78 -6.76 6.04
C VAL A 120 8.03 -5.88 5.96
N SER A 121 7.94 -4.63 6.39
CA SER A 121 9.01 -3.63 6.31
C SER A 121 9.73 -3.49 7.65
N ARG A 122 10.44 -4.53 8.07
CA ARG A 122 11.30 -4.49 9.27
C ARG A 122 12.76 -4.40 8.83
N ASP A 123 13.50 -3.48 9.44
CA ASP A 123 14.95 -3.26 9.26
C ASP A 123 15.40 -2.45 8.02
N GLN A 124 14.87 -1.23 7.85
CA GLN A 124 15.50 -0.25 6.96
C GLN A 124 16.35 0.74 7.75
N GLN A 125 17.61 0.88 7.32
CA GLN A 125 18.42 2.03 7.73
C GLN A 125 17.71 3.31 7.29
N TYR A 126 17.52 4.22 8.23
CA TYR A 126 16.99 5.54 7.96
C TYR A 126 17.97 6.30 7.07
N CYS A 127 17.46 6.82 5.95
CA CYS A 127 18.21 7.64 5.00
C CYS A 127 17.32 8.79 4.51
N LEU A 128 17.94 9.86 4.02
CA LEU A 128 17.23 10.99 3.44
C LEU A 128 16.95 10.74 1.96
N VAL A 129 15.66 10.66 1.61
CA VAL A 129 15.23 10.52 0.21
C VAL A 129 15.49 11.84 -0.51
N ARG A 130 16.16 11.77 -1.66
CA ARG A 130 16.42 12.95 -2.50
C ARG A 130 15.20 13.28 -3.35
N PRO A 131 14.91 14.57 -3.59
CA PRO A 131 13.97 14.93 -4.63
C PRO A 131 14.45 14.42 -5.99
N PRO A 132 13.54 14.08 -6.92
CA PRO A 132 13.87 13.78 -8.30
C PRO A 132 14.74 14.87 -8.93
N LYS A 133 15.65 14.49 -9.82
CA LYS A 133 16.64 15.41 -10.41
C LYS A 133 16.00 16.63 -11.09
N ASP A 134 14.86 16.41 -11.73
CA ASP A 134 14.14 17.42 -12.52
C ASP A 134 12.89 17.93 -11.80
N TYR A 135 12.77 17.66 -10.49
CA TYR A 135 11.67 18.14 -9.68
C TYR A 135 11.67 19.67 -9.58
N LYS A 136 10.49 20.26 -9.71
CA LYS A 136 10.23 21.68 -9.60
C LYS A 136 9.20 21.93 -8.52
N ILE A 137 9.27 23.10 -7.90
CA ILE A 137 8.26 23.51 -6.92
C ILE A 137 6.90 23.60 -7.63
N PRO A 138 5.82 22.95 -7.11
CA PRO A 138 4.49 23.00 -7.71
C PRO A 138 3.97 24.44 -7.84
N LEU A 139 3.15 24.69 -8.86
CA LEU A 139 2.49 25.98 -9.03
C LEU A 139 1.55 26.26 -7.86
N THR A 140 1.45 27.52 -7.43
CA THR A 140 0.53 27.90 -6.37
C THR A 140 -0.92 27.69 -6.78
N TRP A 141 -1.78 27.36 -5.83
CA TRP A 141 -3.22 27.34 -6.06
C TRP A 141 -3.73 28.73 -6.47
N PRO A 142 -4.63 28.86 -7.46
CA PRO A 142 -5.33 27.80 -8.19
C PRO A 142 -4.63 27.30 -9.45
N SER A 143 -3.52 27.90 -9.89
CA SER A 143 -2.85 27.55 -11.16
C SER A 143 -2.40 26.08 -11.21
N GLY A 144 -1.95 25.53 -10.07
CA GLY A 144 -1.60 24.11 -9.95
C GLY A 144 -2.74 23.16 -10.35
N ARG A 145 -4.00 23.58 -10.16
CA ARG A 145 -5.19 22.78 -10.51
C ARG A 145 -5.18 22.37 -11.97
N ASP A 146 -4.77 23.29 -12.84
CA ASP A 146 -4.94 23.15 -14.28
C ASP A 146 -3.61 22.96 -15.00
N VAL A 147 -2.48 23.24 -14.35
CA VAL A 147 -1.14 23.11 -14.94
C VAL A 147 -0.14 22.58 -13.91
N ILE A 148 0.65 21.57 -14.31
CA ILE A 148 1.74 21.01 -13.48
C ILE A 148 3.04 20.88 -14.27
N TRP A 149 4.14 20.65 -13.56
CA TRP A 149 5.42 20.31 -14.17
C TRP A 149 5.46 18.83 -14.58
N SER A 150 5.81 18.56 -15.84
CA SER A 150 5.95 17.18 -16.32
C SER A 150 7.05 16.41 -15.57
N GLY A 151 8.12 17.08 -15.14
CA GLY A 151 9.23 16.49 -14.38
C GLY A 151 8.88 16.02 -12.97
N ASN A 152 7.73 16.45 -12.42
CA ASN A 152 7.31 16.05 -11.07
C ASN A 152 6.55 14.71 -11.06
N VAL A 153 6.12 14.22 -12.23
CA VAL A 153 5.34 13.00 -12.37
C VAL A 153 6.00 12.04 -13.34
N LYS A 154 6.00 10.74 -12.99
CA LYS A 154 6.55 9.68 -13.85
C LYS A 154 5.46 9.08 -14.72
N LEU A 155 4.94 9.85 -15.68
CA LEU A 155 3.95 9.37 -16.65
C LEU A 155 4.65 8.55 -17.74
N SER A 156 4.21 7.31 -17.96
CA SER A 156 4.74 6.49 -19.06
C SER A 156 4.20 6.98 -20.40
N LYS A 157 4.95 6.74 -21.49
CA LYS A 157 4.47 7.04 -22.85
C LYS A 157 3.17 6.29 -23.14
N ASP A 158 3.00 5.08 -22.64
CA ASP A 158 1.79 4.29 -22.87
C ASP A 158 0.60 4.82 -22.08
N GLN A 159 0.79 5.35 -20.86
CA GLN A 159 -0.28 6.02 -20.11
C GLN A 159 -0.68 7.34 -20.79
N PHE A 160 0.29 8.03 -21.38
CA PHE A 160 0.06 9.21 -22.22
C PHE A 160 -0.64 8.88 -23.55
N LEU A 161 -0.34 7.72 -24.16
CA LEU A 161 -0.90 7.29 -25.45
C LEU A 161 -2.24 6.55 -25.31
N SER A 162 -2.44 5.80 -24.23
CA SER A 162 -3.68 5.05 -23.92
C SER A 162 -4.85 5.95 -23.56
N SER A 163 -4.60 7.23 -23.27
CA SER A 163 -5.67 8.22 -23.03
C SER A 163 -6.53 8.51 -24.27
N GLY A 164 -6.15 8.04 -25.47
CA GLY A 164 -7.02 7.94 -26.66
C GLY A 164 -7.63 9.23 -27.22
N SER A 165 -7.36 10.39 -26.62
CA SER A 165 -8.11 11.63 -26.83
C SER A 165 -7.21 12.86 -27.01
N MET A 166 -7.82 13.96 -27.47
CA MET A 166 -7.28 15.32 -27.62
C MET A 166 -6.53 15.86 -26.40
N THR A 167 -6.64 15.19 -25.24
CA THR A 167 -5.75 15.28 -24.07
C THR A 167 -4.26 15.34 -24.47
N LYS A 168 -3.87 14.63 -25.53
CA LYS A 168 -2.51 14.63 -26.10
C LYS A 168 -2.01 16.01 -26.57
N ARG A 169 -2.91 16.92 -26.96
CA ARG A 169 -2.61 18.27 -27.50
C ARG A 169 -2.52 19.35 -26.40
N LEU A 170 -3.28 19.18 -25.32
CA LEU A 170 -3.38 20.14 -24.20
C LEU A 170 -2.33 19.89 -23.12
N MET A 171 -1.83 18.66 -22.98
CA MET A 171 -0.78 18.27 -22.03
C MET A 171 0.64 18.78 -22.35
N LEU A 172 0.84 19.57 -23.41
CA LEU A 172 2.16 20.09 -23.81
C LEU A 172 2.02 21.56 -24.21
N LEU A 173 1.65 22.43 -23.26
CA LEU A 173 1.67 23.89 -23.48
C LEU A 173 3.10 24.37 -23.78
N GLU A 174 4.08 23.79 -23.09
CA GLU A 174 5.53 24.04 -23.24
C GLU A 174 6.28 22.75 -22.89
N GLU A 175 7.52 22.55 -23.38
CA GLU A 175 8.30 21.30 -23.29
C GLU A 175 8.47 20.68 -21.88
N ASN A 176 8.00 21.35 -20.82
CA ASN A 176 8.09 20.90 -19.42
C ASN A 176 6.80 21.07 -18.59
N GLN A 177 5.65 21.36 -19.19
CA GLN A 177 4.38 21.54 -18.46
C GLN A 177 3.26 20.70 -19.05
N ILE A 178 2.36 20.24 -18.18
CA ILE A 178 1.15 19.48 -18.51
C ILE A 178 -0.06 20.33 -18.14
N SER A 179 -0.90 20.67 -19.13
CA SER A 179 -2.20 21.30 -18.89
C SER A 179 -3.33 20.28 -18.88
N PHE A 180 -4.31 20.55 -18.03
CA PHE A 180 -5.57 19.84 -17.87
C PHE A 180 -6.77 20.68 -18.31
N HIS A 181 -6.55 21.87 -18.88
CA HIS A 181 -7.63 22.68 -19.46
C HIS A 181 -8.17 22.01 -20.72
N SER A 182 -9.48 22.07 -20.92
CA SER A 182 -10.13 21.88 -22.22
C SER A 182 -10.45 23.26 -22.79
N ASP A 183 -9.59 23.80 -23.66
CA ASP A 183 -9.79 25.13 -24.28
C ASP A 183 -10.94 25.16 -25.31
N ASP A 184 -11.71 24.07 -25.44
CA ASP A 184 -12.86 24.02 -26.34
C ASP A 184 -14.14 24.11 -25.50
N GLU A 185 -14.82 25.27 -25.55
CA GLU A 185 -16.18 25.48 -25.01
C GLU A 185 -17.19 24.46 -25.56
N MET A 186 -16.80 23.68 -26.57
CA MET A 186 -17.66 22.72 -27.27
C MET A 186 -17.78 21.36 -26.56
N ILE A 187 -16.85 20.93 -25.69
CA ILE A 187 -16.95 19.68 -24.92
C ILE A 187 -16.14 19.79 -23.61
N ASP A 188 -16.75 20.27 -22.52
CA ASP A 188 -16.24 20.00 -21.18
C ASP A 188 -16.83 18.67 -20.70
N GLY A 189 -16.22 17.57 -21.17
CA GLY A 189 -16.71 16.23 -20.87
C GLY A 189 -16.78 15.92 -19.37
N VAL A 190 -16.01 16.62 -18.52
CA VAL A 190 -16.08 16.47 -17.06
C VAL A 190 -17.28 17.20 -16.48
N LYS A 191 -17.57 18.41 -16.96
CA LYS A 191 -18.78 19.14 -16.55
C LYS A 191 -20.04 18.44 -17.03
N ASP A 192 -20.09 17.98 -18.28
CA ASP A 192 -21.22 17.22 -18.81
C ASP A 192 -21.41 15.90 -18.05
N TYR A 193 -20.30 15.25 -17.68
CA TYR A 193 -20.32 14.08 -16.83
C TYR A 193 -20.86 14.40 -15.43
N SER A 194 -20.35 15.44 -14.78
CA SER A 194 -20.81 15.92 -13.47
C SER A 194 -22.30 16.30 -13.49
N HIS A 195 -22.76 16.92 -14.56
CA HIS A 195 -24.18 17.22 -14.78
C HIS A 195 -25.04 15.96 -14.85
N GLN A 196 -24.61 14.95 -15.62
CA GLN A 196 -25.28 13.64 -15.66
C GLN A 196 -25.33 12.99 -14.28
N ILE A 197 -24.26 13.07 -13.48
CA ILE A 197 -24.28 12.61 -12.07
C ILE A 197 -25.38 13.31 -11.29
N ALA A 198 -25.50 14.62 -11.42
CA ALA A 198 -26.52 15.40 -10.74
C ALA A 198 -27.93 14.96 -11.15
N GLU A 199 -28.19 14.78 -12.46
CA GLU A 199 -29.47 14.31 -12.97
C GLU A 199 -29.83 12.91 -12.44
N MET A 200 -28.86 12.00 -12.39
CA MET A 200 -29.05 10.64 -11.87
C MET A 200 -29.45 10.61 -10.39
N ILE A 201 -29.07 11.63 -9.61
CA ILE A 201 -29.46 11.77 -8.20
C ILE A 201 -30.66 12.70 -8.00
N GLY A 202 -31.34 13.10 -9.09
CA GLY A 202 -32.57 13.89 -9.07
C GLY A 202 -32.37 15.40 -8.93
N LEU A 203 -31.18 15.92 -9.23
CA LEU A 203 -30.88 17.35 -9.24
C LEU A 203 -30.97 17.91 -10.66
N GLY A 204 -31.19 19.23 -10.77
CA GLY A 204 -31.24 19.92 -12.06
C GLY A 204 -29.86 20.24 -12.65
N SER A 205 -28.82 20.28 -11.81
CA SER A 205 -27.43 20.46 -12.24
C SER A 205 -26.44 20.13 -11.12
N ASP A 206 -25.16 19.97 -11.47
CA ASP A 206 -24.07 19.76 -10.52
C ASP A 206 -23.82 20.95 -9.58
N SER A 207 -24.26 22.15 -9.97
CA SER A 207 -24.24 23.32 -9.08
C SER A 207 -25.11 23.15 -7.82
N GLU A 208 -26.13 22.26 -7.87
CA GLU A 208 -27.05 21.99 -6.77
C GLU A 208 -26.52 20.97 -5.77
N PHE A 209 -25.39 20.29 -6.04
CA PHE A 209 -24.81 19.28 -5.13
C PHE A 209 -24.69 19.79 -3.69
N ARG A 210 -24.24 21.04 -3.53
CA ARG A 210 -24.05 21.64 -2.21
C ARG A 210 -25.36 21.91 -1.48
N GLU A 211 -26.40 22.29 -2.22
CA GLU A 211 -27.76 22.50 -1.69
C GLU A 211 -28.41 21.17 -1.30
N ALA A 212 -28.12 20.11 -2.06
CA ALA A 212 -28.49 18.73 -1.77
C ALA A 212 -27.72 18.12 -0.58
N GLY A 213 -26.78 18.86 0.02
CA GLY A 213 -26.05 18.45 1.22
C GLY A 213 -24.71 17.76 0.95
N VAL A 214 -24.29 17.63 -0.32
CA VAL A 214 -22.98 17.09 -0.67
C VAL A 214 -21.91 18.13 -0.33
N ARG A 215 -20.92 17.76 0.47
CA ARG A 215 -19.78 18.62 0.82
C ARG A 215 -18.46 17.91 0.59
N ASN A 216 -18.38 16.64 0.95
CA ASN A 216 -17.18 15.82 0.84
C ASN A 216 -17.44 14.65 -0.13
N VAL A 217 -16.60 14.54 -1.15
CA VAL A 217 -16.67 13.47 -2.16
C VAL A 217 -15.41 12.62 -2.07
N LEU A 218 -15.57 11.30 -1.98
CA LEU A 218 -14.46 10.37 -2.15
C LEU A 218 -14.39 9.95 -3.62
N ASP A 219 -13.33 10.32 -4.32
CA ASP A 219 -13.10 9.95 -5.71
C ASP A 219 -12.08 8.80 -5.76
N ILE A 220 -12.53 7.60 -6.11
CA ILE A 220 -11.72 6.38 -6.13
C ILE A 220 -11.25 6.13 -7.56
N GLY A 221 -9.94 5.97 -7.75
CA GLY A 221 -9.37 5.80 -9.09
C GLY A 221 -9.50 7.07 -9.93
N CYS A 222 -9.10 8.19 -9.35
CA CYS A 222 -9.34 9.56 -9.82
C CYS A 222 -8.71 9.89 -11.20
N GLY A 223 -7.90 8.98 -11.75
CA GLY A 223 -7.20 9.14 -13.03
C GLY A 223 -6.31 10.37 -13.02
N PHE A 224 -6.62 11.34 -13.88
CA PHE A 224 -5.88 12.60 -13.93
C PHE A 224 -6.28 13.60 -12.83
N GLY A 225 -7.35 13.35 -12.06
CA GLY A 225 -7.88 14.24 -11.03
C GLY A 225 -8.83 15.32 -11.56
N SER A 226 -9.27 15.22 -12.82
CA SER A 226 -10.08 16.27 -13.47
C SER A 226 -11.48 16.40 -12.88
N PHE A 227 -12.12 15.29 -12.51
CA PHE A 227 -13.41 15.32 -11.81
C PHE A 227 -13.29 16.01 -10.44
N GLY A 228 -12.32 15.62 -9.61
CA GLY A 228 -12.05 16.29 -8.33
C GLY A 228 -11.72 17.78 -8.48
N ALA A 229 -10.96 18.17 -9.51
CA ALA A 229 -10.68 19.58 -9.82
C ALA A 229 -11.95 20.37 -10.18
N HIS A 230 -12.85 19.77 -10.97
CA HIS A 230 -14.16 20.36 -11.30
C HIS A 230 -15.03 20.53 -10.05
N LEU A 231 -15.16 19.50 -9.21
CA LEU A 231 -15.92 19.58 -7.96
C LEU A 231 -15.39 20.64 -7.00
N LEU A 232 -14.06 20.82 -6.90
CA LEU A 232 -13.47 21.91 -6.11
C LEU A 232 -13.85 23.29 -6.65
N SER A 233 -14.02 23.45 -7.97
CA SER A 233 -14.54 24.69 -8.56
C SER A 233 -15.99 25.00 -8.12
N LEU A 234 -16.78 23.95 -7.85
CA LEU A 234 -18.12 24.02 -7.28
C LEU A 234 -18.12 24.15 -5.74
N LYS A 235 -16.95 24.33 -5.12
CA LYS A 235 -16.74 24.41 -3.66
C LYS A 235 -17.12 23.12 -2.91
N LEU A 236 -16.89 21.97 -3.55
CA LEU A 236 -17.01 20.64 -2.95
C LEU A 236 -15.61 20.08 -2.68
N MET A 237 -15.40 19.47 -1.51
CA MET A 237 -14.13 18.85 -1.15
C MET A 237 -14.06 17.44 -1.74
N ALA A 238 -13.39 17.30 -2.88
CA ALA A 238 -13.07 15.99 -3.45
C ALA A 238 -11.72 15.49 -2.91
N ILE A 239 -11.71 14.28 -2.34
CA ILE A 239 -10.49 13.59 -1.93
C ILE A 239 -10.25 12.44 -2.89
N CYS A 240 -9.13 12.50 -3.59
CA CYS A 240 -8.69 11.44 -4.46
C CYS A 240 -8.11 10.26 -3.65
N MET A 241 -8.56 9.05 -3.93
CA MET A 241 -7.98 7.81 -3.41
C MET A 241 -7.63 6.88 -4.56
N ALA A 242 -6.38 6.43 -4.61
CA ALA A 242 -5.95 5.40 -5.55
C ALA A 242 -4.89 4.49 -4.95
N ALA A 243 -4.78 3.29 -5.52
CA ALA A 243 -3.77 2.31 -5.13
C ALA A 243 -2.35 2.87 -5.33
N TYR A 244 -1.40 2.31 -4.61
CA TYR A 244 0.00 2.67 -4.81
C TYR A 244 0.50 2.22 -6.19
N GLU A 245 1.00 3.17 -6.96
CA GLU A 245 1.63 2.93 -8.26
C GLU A 245 3.01 3.57 -8.28
N SER A 246 4.05 2.80 -8.62
CA SER A 246 5.43 3.30 -8.66
C SER A 246 5.72 4.25 -9.84
N THR A 247 4.93 4.13 -10.90
CA THR A 247 4.94 4.96 -12.11
C THR A 247 3.52 5.39 -12.40
N GLY A 248 3.30 6.63 -12.82
CA GLY A 248 1.98 7.07 -13.21
C GLY A 248 0.98 7.24 -12.07
N SER A 249 1.47 7.36 -10.83
CA SER A 249 0.63 7.46 -9.62
C SER A 249 -0.40 8.57 -9.74
N GLN A 250 -1.68 8.16 -9.73
CA GLN A 250 -2.82 9.07 -9.71
C GLN A 250 -2.81 9.97 -8.47
N VAL A 251 -2.38 9.44 -7.33
CA VAL A 251 -2.21 10.21 -6.08
C VAL A 251 -1.13 11.27 -6.24
N GLN A 252 0.06 10.91 -6.73
CA GLN A 252 1.13 11.89 -6.97
C GLN A 252 0.64 13.00 -7.91
N LEU A 253 -0.03 12.62 -8.99
CA LEU A 253 -0.55 13.57 -9.96
C LEU A 253 -1.57 14.53 -9.35
N ALA A 254 -2.51 14.03 -8.56
CA ALA A 254 -3.49 14.86 -7.85
C ALA A 254 -2.80 15.83 -6.86
N LEU A 255 -1.79 15.36 -6.12
CA LEU A 255 -1.01 16.21 -5.21
C LEU A 255 -0.23 17.31 -5.95
N GLU A 256 0.39 16.98 -7.09
CA GLU A 256 1.08 17.97 -7.94
C GLU A 256 0.12 19.02 -8.50
N ARG A 257 -1.15 18.66 -8.70
CA ARG A 257 -2.22 19.59 -9.07
C ARG A 257 -2.76 20.42 -7.88
N GLY A 258 -2.28 20.17 -6.66
CA GLY A 258 -2.79 20.80 -5.44
C GLY A 258 -4.15 20.26 -4.98
N LEU A 259 -4.56 19.08 -5.45
CA LEU A 259 -5.80 18.41 -5.07
C LEU A 259 -5.57 17.52 -3.83
N PRO A 260 -6.54 17.41 -2.90
CA PRO A 260 -6.43 16.46 -1.79
C PRO A 260 -6.37 15.02 -2.30
N ALA A 261 -5.36 14.25 -1.89
CA ALA A 261 -5.22 12.85 -2.31
C ALA A 261 -4.58 11.97 -1.23
N ILE A 262 -4.94 10.69 -1.24
CA ILE A 262 -4.44 9.66 -0.33
C ILE A 262 -4.19 8.35 -1.07
N ILE A 263 -3.15 7.64 -0.67
CA ILE A 263 -2.90 6.29 -1.17
C ILE A 263 -3.79 5.33 -0.39
N GLY A 264 -4.60 4.56 -1.10
CA GLY A 264 -5.53 3.62 -0.51
C GLY A 264 -6.16 2.72 -1.56
N ASN A 265 -6.53 1.51 -1.14
CA ASN A 265 -7.16 0.53 -1.99
C ASN A 265 -8.34 -0.09 -1.23
N PHE A 266 -9.44 -0.33 -1.94
CA PHE A 266 -10.73 -0.74 -1.38
C PHE A 266 -10.89 -2.26 -1.23
N ILE A 267 -9.89 -3.04 -1.65
CA ILE A 267 -10.09 -4.48 -1.83
C ILE A 267 -9.95 -5.27 -0.52
N SER A 268 -9.03 -4.90 0.37
CA SER A 268 -8.74 -5.71 1.56
C SER A 268 -8.93 -5.02 2.92
N ARG A 269 -8.90 -3.68 2.97
CA ARG A 269 -8.91 -2.91 4.23
C ARG A 269 -10.06 -1.92 4.28
N GLN A 270 -10.52 -1.66 5.51
CA GLN A 270 -11.37 -0.50 5.81
C GLN A 270 -10.61 0.79 5.47
N LEU A 271 -11.33 1.78 4.92
CA LEU A 271 -10.73 3.06 4.55
C LEU A 271 -9.99 3.70 5.73
N PRO A 272 -8.91 4.46 5.44
CA PRO A 272 -8.18 5.20 6.48
C PRO A 272 -9.02 6.30 7.15
N VAL A 273 -10.22 6.59 6.61
CA VAL A 273 -11.17 7.51 7.21
C VAL A 273 -12.48 6.80 7.59
N PRO A 274 -13.20 7.29 8.61
CA PRO A 274 -14.51 6.75 8.98
C PRO A 274 -15.51 6.76 7.84
N SER A 275 -16.44 5.81 7.84
CA SER A 275 -17.46 5.67 6.79
C SER A 275 -18.36 6.89 6.58
N LEU A 276 -18.60 7.69 7.61
CA LEU A 276 -19.45 8.88 7.55
C LEU A 276 -18.65 10.17 7.26
N SER A 277 -17.45 10.06 6.68
CA SER A 277 -16.62 11.22 6.35
C SER A 277 -16.99 11.85 5.00
N TYR A 278 -17.75 11.14 4.17
CA TYR A 278 -18.11 11.54 2.81
C TYR A 278 -19.62 11.49 2.62
N ASP A 279 -20.12 12.45 1.84
CA ASP A 279 -21.53 12.55 1.47
C ASP A 279 -21.80 11.80 0.15
N MET A 280 -20.76 11.64 -0.68
CA MET A 280 -20.79 10.97 -1.98
C MET A 280 -19.50 10.17 -2.19
N VAL A 281 -19.62 9.02 -2.86
CA VAL A 281 -18.49 8.22 -3.34
C VAL A 281 -18.60 8.10 -4.85
N HIS A 282 -17.52 8.41 -5.55
CA HIS A 282 -17.37 8.34 -6.99
C HIS A 282 -16.30 7.32 -7.36
N CYS A 283 -16.54 6.54 -8.40
CA CYS A 283 -15.66 5.43 -8.82
C CYS A 283 -15.91 5.11 -10.29
N THR A 284 -14.98 5.43 -11.19
CA THR A 284 -15.08 5.06 -12.60
C THR A 284 -14.31 3.78 -12.88
N GLN A 285 -14.97 2.72 -13.34
CA GLN A 285 -14.33 1.46 -13.77
C GLN A 285 -13.36 0.84 -12.74
N CYS A 286 -13.63 1.01 -11.45
CA CYS A 286 -12.69 0.63 -10.40
C CYS A 286 -12.67 -0.87 -10.05
N GLY A 287 -13.53 -1.68 -10.67
CA GLY A 287 -13.57 -3.13 -10.45
C GLY A 287 -13.94 -3.54 -9.01
N ILE A 288 -14.53 -2.63 -8.23
CA ILE A 288 -14.96 -2.88 -6.86
C ILE A 288 -16.36 -3.54 -6.88
N PHE A 289 -16.44 -4.75 -6.35
CA PHE A 289 -17.70 -5.45 -6.12
C PHE A 289 -18.29 -5.04 -4.78
N TRP A 290 -19.23 -4.10 -4.82
CA TRP A 290 -19.86 -3.53 -3.62
C TRP A 290 -20.80 -4.52 -2.91
N ASP A 291 -21.33 -5.50 -3.63
CA ASP A 291 -22.31 -6.47 -3.11
C ASP A 291 -21.68 -7.68 -2.40
N ASP A 292 -20.41 -8.00 -2.70
CA ASP A 292 -19.76 -9.26 -2.28
C ASP A 292 -18.95 -9.12 -0.98
N LYS A 293 -18.56 -7.88 -0.64
CA LYS A 293 -17.85 -7.57 0.60
C LYS A 293 -18.91 -7.29 1.66
N GLY A 294 -19.13 -8.26 2.56
CA GLY A 294 -19.99 -8.17 3.76
C GLY A 294 -19.64 -7.06 4.77
N THR A 295 -18.92 -6.02 4.35
CA THR A 295 -18.90 -4.71 4.95
C THR A 295 -20.29 -4.09 4.85
N SER A 296 -21.14 -4.46 5.82
CA SER A 296 -22.13 -3.57 6.39
C SER A 296 -21.41 -2.35 7.00
N ILE A 297 -20.86 -1.50 6.14
CA ILE A 297 -20.59 -0.15 6.57
C ILE A 297 -21.99 0.40 6.93
N GLY A 298 -22.15 0.85 8.18
CA GLY A 298 -23.43 1.36 8.66
C GLY A 298 -23.82 2.64 7.90
N TRP A 299 -24.49 2.50 6.76
CA TRP A 299 -24.84 3.58 5.86
C TRP A 299 -26.26 4.07 6.13
N SER A 300 -26.48 4.71 7.28
CA SER A 300 -27.80 5.28 7.58
C SER A 300 -28.04 6.64 6.88
N ARG A 301 -27.01 7.27 6.28
CA ARG A 301 -27.10 8.64 5.72
C ARG A 301 -26.21 8.97 4.51
N THR A 302 -25.37 8.05 4.03
CA THR A 302 -24.50 8.31 2.87
C THR A 302 -25.27 7.97 1.60
N LEU A 303 -25.41 8.94 0.69
CA LEU A 303 -25.94 8.68 -0.65
C LEU A 303 -24.89 7.87 -1.40
N PHE A 304 -25.07 6.55 -1.36
CA PHE A 304 -24.28 5.64 -2.17
C PHE A 304 -24.87 5.63 -3.58
N PHE A 305 -24.18 6.29 -4.52
CA PHE A 305 -24.42 6.11 -5.95
C PHE A 305 -23.18 5.44 -6.55
N PRO A 306 -23.19 4.11 -6.70
CA PRO A 306 -22.19 3.45 -7.52
C PRO A 306 -22.53 3.80 -8.96
N LEU A 307 -21.99 4.92 -9.45
CA LEU A 307 -22.10 5.28 -10.86
C LEU A 307 -21.08 4.48 -11.66
N CYS A 308 -21.30 3.16 -11.69
CA CYS A 308 -20.65 2.25 -12.61
C CYS A 308 -21.26 2.45 -14.00
N LEU A 309 -20.77 3.43 -14.74
CA LEU A 309 -21.01 3.50 -16.18
C LEU A 309 -20.23 2.35 -16.84
N SER A 310 -20.99 1.34 -17.28
CA SER A 310 -20.51 0.25 -18.15
C SER A 310 -20.25 0.74 -19.56
#